data_AF-A0A2J0MZS4-F1
#
_entry.id   AF-A0A2J0MZS4-F1
#
_cell.length_a   1.000
_cell.length_b   1.000
_cell.length_c   1.000
_cell.angle_alpha   90.00
_cell.angle_beta   90.00
_cell.angle_gamma   90.00
#
_symmetry.space_group_name_H-M   'P 1'
#
loop_
_entity.id
_entity.type
_entity.pdbx_description
1 polymer ?
#
loop_
_entity_poly.entity_id
_entity_poly.type
_entity_poly.pdbx_seq_one_letter_code
_entity_poly.pdbx_strand_id
1 'polypeptide(L)' 'MLKCIAEICAERSFECQVSLEEKMACGTGACLGCAVPTKSGNKLACKDGPVFNATSLSW' A
#
# COMPACT_ATOMS: atom_id res chain seq x y z
N MET A 1 0.08 4.11 12.19
CA MET A 1 -0.25 5.50 11.81
C MET A 1 -1.12 5.56 10.57
N LEU A 2 -0.63 5.14 9.39
CA LEU A 2 -1.38 5.25 8.13
C LEU A 2 -2.72 4.49 8.14
N LYS A 3 -2.78 3.32 8.79
CA LYS A 3 -4.04 2.57 9.01
C LYS A 3 -5.11 3.40 9.72
N CYS A 4 -4.76 4.06 10.83
CA CYS A 4 -5.72 4.88 11.58
C CYS A 4 -6.19 6.09 10.78
N ILE A 5 -5.31 6.73 9.99
CA ILE A 5 -5.70 7.83 9.10
C ILE A 5 -6.65 7.32 8.01
N ALA A 6 -6.36 6.15 7.43
CA ALA A 6 -7.23 5.51 6.45
C ALA A 6 -8.63 5.18 7.02
N GLU A 7 -8.70 4.70 8.26
CA GLU A 7 -9.96 4.45 8.97
C GLU A 7 -10.76 5.75 9.17
N ILE A 8 -10.12 6.83 9.64
CA ILE A 8 -10.78 8.14 9.80
C ILE A 8 -11.27 8.70 8.46
N CYS A 9 -10.47 8.57 7.39
CA CYS A 9 -10.88 8.99 6.05
C CYS A 9 -12.06 8.16 5.56
N ALA A 10 -12.07 6.85 5.79
CA ALA A 10 -13.17 5.96 5.41
C ALA A 10 -14.48 6.32 6.14
N GLU A 11 -14.43 6.59 7.45
CA GLU A 11 -15.59 7.03 8.24
C GLU A 11 -16.20 8.33 7.69
N ARG A 12 -15.35 9.24 7.20
CA ARG A 12 -15.76 10.53 6.64
C ARG A 12 -16.01 10.49 5.13
N SER A 13 -15.97 9.31 4.50
CA SER A 13 -16.12 9.13 3.06
C SER A 13 -15.13 9.96 2.21
N PHE A 14 -13.92 10.17 2.72
CA PHE A 14 -12.84 10.81 1.98
C PHE A 14 -12.00 9.78 1.23
N GLU A 15 -11.65 10.10 -0.01
CA GLU A 15 -10.64 9.34 -0.74
C GLU A 15 -9.28 9.47 -0.04
N CYS A 16 -8.61 8.33 0.18
CA CYS A 16 -7.35 8.28 0.90
C CYS A 16 -6.33 7.48 0.09
N GLN A 17 -5.19 8.11 -0.18
CA GLN A 17 -4.01 7.46 -0.73
C GLN A 17 -2.91 7.44 0.33
N VAL A 18 -2.16 6.35 0.39
CA VAL A 18 -1.07 6.16 1.34
C VAL A 18 0.19 5.74 0.59
N SER A 19 1.32 6.36 0.93
CA SER A 19 2.62 5.89 0.49
C SER A 19 3.15 4.88 1.51
N LEU A 20 3.32 3.63 1.11
CA LEU A 20 3.81 2.58 1.99
C LEU A 20 5.33 2.48 1.91
N GLU A 21 5.95 2.32 3.07
CA GLU A 21 7.35 1.95 3.18
C GLU A 21 7.44 0.44 3.38
N GLU A 22 8.15 -0.23 2.48
CA GLU A 22 8.43 -1.66 2.56
C GLU A 22 9.94 -1.88 2.46
N LYS A 23 10.42 -3.03 2.96
CA LYS A 23 11.82 -3.40 2.78
C LYS A 23 12.09 -3.64 1.30
N MET A 24 12.84 -2.72 0.68
CA MET A 24 13.21 -2.80 -0.73
C MET A 24 14.68 -3.15 -0.86
N ALA A 25 14.99 -4.25 -1.55
CA ALA A 25 16.37 -4.60 -1.89
C ALA A 25 16.74 -4.16 -3.31
N CYS A 26 16.02 -4.64 -4.33
CA CYS A 26 16.34 -4.32 -5.73
C CYS A 26 15.67 -3.05 -6.29
N GLY A 27 14.50 -2.64 -5.75
CA GLY A 27 13.74 -1.49 -6.25
C GLY A 27 13.18 -1.59 -7.67
N THR A 28 13.35 -2.72 -8.37
CA THR A 28 12.96 -2.91 -9.78
C THR A 28 11.96 -4.04 -10.00
N GLY A 29 11.47 -4.64 -8.90
CA GLY A 29 10.50 -5.74 -8.93
C GLY A 29 11.11 -7.13 -9.15
N ALA A 30 12.44 -7.27 -9.22
CA ALA A 30 13.10 -8.56 -9.43
C ALA A 30 13.13 -9.45 -8.18
N CYS A 31 13.40 -8.87 -7.00
CA CYS A 31 13.57 -9.63 -5.76
C CYS A 31 12.27 -9.93 -5.01
N LEU A 32 11.15 -9.29 -5.41
CA LEU A 32 9.82 -9.41 -4.79
C LEU A 32 9.74 -9.08 -3.28
N GLY A 33 10.82 -8.59 -2.67
CA GLY A 33 10.89 -8.35 -1.23
C GLY A 33 9.99 -7.23 -0.71
N CYS A 34 9.55 -6.33 -1.59
CA CYS A 34 8.64 -5.23 -1.25
C CYS A 34 7.17 -5.56 -1.56
N ALA A 35 6.75 -6.81 -1.35
CA ALA A 35 5.39 -7.23 -1.61
C ALA A 35 4.42 -6.65 -0.57
N VAL A 36 3.34 -6.05 -1.05
CA VAL A 36 2.26 -5.42 -0.31
C VAL A 36 0.99 -6.27 -0.50
N PRO A 37 0.40 -6.82 0.58
CA PRO A 37 -0.88 -7.50 0.52
C PRO A 37 -2.02 -6.53 0.19
N THR A 38 -2.76 -6.80 -0.88
CA THR A 38 -3.97 -6.06 -1.26
C THR A 38 -5.17 -7.00 -1.34
N LYS A 39 -6.37 -6.44 -1.37
CA LYS A 39 -7.62 -7.20 -1.57
C LYS A 39 -7.67 -7.91 -2.93
N SER A 40 -6.82 -7.51 -3.87
CA SER A 40 -6.71 -8.07 -5.22
C SER A 40 -5.49 -9.01 -5.40
N GLY A 41 -4.87 -9.44 -4.29
CA GLY A 41 -3.61 -10.20 -4.31
C GLY A 41 -2.39 -9.34 -3.96
N ASN A 42 -1.21 -9.94 -3.99
CA ASN A 42 0.03 -9.24 -3.66
C ASN A 42 0.47 -8.32 -4.81
N LYS A 43 0.79 -7.07 -4.47
CA LYS A 43 1.38 -6.07 -5.37
C LYS A 43 2.78 -5.72 -4.90
N LEU A 44 3.64 -5.20 -5.75
CA LEU A 44 5.01 -4.81 -5.38
C LEU A 44 5.08 -3.30 -5.18
N ALA A 45 5.48 -2.83 -3.99
CA ALA A 45 5.59 -1.40 -3.70
C ALA A 45 6.48 -0.64 -4.71
N CYS A 46 7.59 -1.24 -5.15
CA CYS A 46 8.49 -0.59 -6.13
C CYS A 46 7.99 -0.57 -7.58
N LYS A 47 6.98 -1.38 -7.94
CA LYS A 47 6.49 -1.51 -9.32
C LYS A 47 5.04 -1.05 -9.48
N ASP A 48 4.18 -1.44 -8.55
CA ASP A 48 2.76 -1.15 -8.54
C ASP A 48 2.39 0.00 -7.58
N GLY A 49 3.33 0.38 -6.69
CA GLY A 49 3.19 1.46 -5.71
C GLY A 49 4.17 2.62 -5.99
N PRO A 50 4.77 3.25 -4.95
CA PRO A 50 4.59 2.99 -3.50
C PRO A 50 3.29 3.57 -2.93
N VAL A 51 2.56 4.34 -3.74
CA VAL A 51 1.30 4.98 -3.37
C VAL A 51 0.12 4.07 -3.74
N PHE A 52 -0.70 3.74 -2.75
CA PHE A 52 -1.86 2.87 -2.91
C PHE A 52 -3.14 3.55 -2.42
N ASN A 53 -4.28 3.20 -3.00
CA ASN A 53 -5.57 3.55 -2.40
C ASN A 53 -5.71 2.79 -1.08
N ALA A 54 -5.98 3.51 0.01
CA ALA A 54 -6.02 2.92 1.34
C ALA A 54 -7.10 1.83 1.49
N THR A 55 -8.18 1.91 0.72
CA THR A 55 -9.26 0.90 0.73
C THR A 55 -8.89 -0.39 -0.02
N SER A 56 -7.86 -0.35 -0.86
CA SER A 56 -7.38 -1.52 -1.63
C SER A 56 -6.44 -2.43 -0.83
N LEU A 57 -5.88 -1.92 0.26
CA LEU A 57 -4.91 -2.62 1.09
C LEU A 57 -5.58 -3.60 2.06
N SER A 58 -4.84 -4.64 2.44
CA SER A 58 -5.23 -5.62 3.46
C SER A 58 -4.52 -5.32 4.78
N TRP A 59 -4.78 -4.13 5.34
CA TRP A 59 -4.18 -3.61 6.58
C TRP A 59 -4.29 -4.51 7.81
#